data_AF-A5KU72-F1
#
_entry.id   AF-A5KU72-F1
#
_cell.length_a   1.000
_cell.length_b   1.000
_cell.length_c   1.000
_cell.angle_alpha   90.00
_cell.angle_beta   90.00
_cell.angle_gamma   90.00
#
_symmetry.space_group_name_H-M   'P 1'
#
loop_
_entity.id
_entity.type
_entity.pdbx_description
1 polymer ?
#
loop_
_entity_poly.entity_id
_entity_poly.type
_entity_poly.pdbx_seq_one_letter_code
_entity_poly.pdbx_strand_id
1 'polypeptide(L)'
;MPLEQLSALALFAFVSTFTPGPNNIMLMTSGANVGFARTIPHMLGIALGFAAMLLLVGFGLMGIFNAYPVTHQILKYLSLAYLVYLAIKIAKSGKAKSTEAYKPMTFIGAASFQWVNPKGWSMALTAISVYSSGSSWWELAIIAAIFTLANLPSVTF
;
A
#
# COMPACT_ATOMS: atom_id res chain seq x y z
N MET A 1 19.45 -7.43 -11.64
CA MET A 1 19.22 -5.97 -11.58
C MET A 1 20.55 -5.21 -11.47
N PRO A 2 20.93 -4.39 -12.46
CA PRO A 2 22.04 -3.43 -12.35
C PRO A 2 21.81 -2.40 -11.24
N LEU A 3 22.91 -1.81 -10.73
CA LEU A 3 22.89 -0.85 -9.61
C LEU A 3 22.03 0.39 -9.91
N GLU A 4 22.03 0.85 -11.15
CA GLU A 4 21.22 1.99 -11.60
C GLU A 4 19.71 1.72 -11.41
N GLN A 5 19.23 0.53 -11.80
CA GLN A 5 17.84 0.12 -11.57
C GLN A 5 17.50 0.03 -10.08
N LEU A 6 18.42 -0.48 -9.25
CA LEU A 6 18.20 -0.55 -7.80
C LEU A 6 18.06 0.84 -7.18
N SER A 7 18.90 1.80 -7.59
CA SER A 7 18.83 3.17 -7.10
C SER A 7 17.56 3.89 -7.56
N ALA A 8 17.14 3.71 -8.82
CA ALA A 8 15.90 4.26 -9.35
C ALA A 8 14.67 3.66 -8.66
N LEU A 9 14.66 2.36 -8.42
CA LEU A 9 13.61 1.67 -7.66
C LEU A 9 13.53 2.16 -6.22
N ALA A 10 14.68 2.30 -5.54
CA ALA A 10 14.72 2.81 -4.17
C ALA A 10 14.19 4.24 -4.07
N LEU A 11 14.59 5.11 -5.00
CA LEU A 11 14.09 6.48 -5.08
C LEU A 11 12.59 6.52 -5.36
N PHE A 12 12.12 5.72 -6.33
CA PHE A 12 10.69 5.61 -6.63
C PHE A 12 9.89 5.11 -5.43
N ALA A 13 10.35 4.04 -4.77
CA ALA A 13 9.71 3.50 -3.58
C ALA A 13 9.66 4.53 -2.46
N PHE A 14 10.75 5.26 -2.20
CA PHE A 14 10.80 6.30 -1.19
C PHE A 14 9.81 7.44 -1.47
N VAL A 15 9.86 8.05 -2.65
CA VAL A 15 9.00 9.19 -3.01
C VAL A 15 7.52 8.78 -3.01
N SER A 16 7.22 7.62 -3.60
CA SER A 16 5.84 7.14 -3.71
C SER A 16 5.23 6.77 -2.35
N THR A 17 6.00 6.17 -1.44
CA THR A 17 5.53 5.84 -0.08
C THR A 17 5.36 7.08 0.78
N PHE A 18 6.31 8.02 0.75
CA PHE A 18 6.26 9.26 1.53
C PHE A 18 5.13 10.23 1.13
N THR A 19 4.69 10.19 -0.14
CA THR A 19 3.62 11.07 -0.61
C THR A 19 2.36 10.89 0.26
N PRO A 20 1.67 11.95 0.70
CA PRO A 20 0.47 11.82 1.53
C PRO A 20 -0.59 10.93 0.87
N GLY A 21 -1.16 10.00 1.64
CA GLY A 21 -2.17 9.06 1.16
C GLY A 21 -2.91 8.40 2.31
N PRO A 22 -3.90 7.53 2.02
CA PRO A 22 -4.76 6.95 3.05
C PRO A 22 -3.98 6.25 4.16
N ASN A 23 -3.02 5.38 3.82
CA ASN A 23 -2.17 4.67 4.79
C ASN A 23 -1.44 5.65 5.75
N ASN A 24 -0.81 6.70 5.21
CA ASN A 24 -0.01 7.64 6.01
C ASN A 24 -0.91 8.48 6.94
N ILE A 25 -2.07 8.93 6.44
CA ILE A 25 -3.04 9.69 7.26
C ILE A 25 -3.60 8.82 8.38
N MET A 26 -3.92 7.55 8.08
CA MET A 26 -4.47 6.61 9.06
C MET A 26 -3.45 6.26 10.15
N LEU A 27 -2.17 6.12 9.79
CA LEU A 27 -1.09 5.89 10.74
C LEU A 27 -0.77 7.12 11.58
N MET A 28 -0.69 8.31 10.97
CA MET A 28 -0.52 9.58 11.70
C MET A 28 -1.66 9.76 12.71
N THR A 29 -2.91 9.54 12.29
CA THR A 29 -4.08 9.60 13.18
C THR A 29 -3.95 8.56 14.30
N SER A 30 -3.50 7.36 13.98
CA SER A 30 -3.30 6.30 14.97
C SER A 30 -2.20 6.63 15.97
N GLY A 31 -1.05 7.11 15.51
CA GLY A 31 0.06 7.50 16.38
C GLY A 31 -0.34 8.64 17.31
N ALA A 32 -1.07 9.64 16.80
CA ALA A 32 -1.56 10.76 17.59
C ALA A 32 -2.59 10.37 18.67
N ASN A 33 -3.42 9.34 18.42
CA ASN A 33 -4.50 8.97 19.33
C ASN A 33 -4.13 7.86 20.33
N VAL A 34 -3.33 6.86 19.93
CA VAL A 34 -3.03 5.68 20.77
C VAL A 34 -1.54 5.45 21.00
N GLY A 35 -0.68 6.30 20.43
CA GLY A 35 0.78 6.22 20.57
C GLY A 35 1.42 5.17 19.66
N PHE A 36 2.71 5.36 19.39
CA PHE A 36 3.49 4.57 18.44
C PHE A 36 3.41 3.05 18.69
N ALA A 37 3.59 2.61 19.94
CA ALA A 37 3.62 1.18 20.29
C ALA A 37 2.31 0.45 19.94
N ARG A 38 1.15 1.11 20.08
CA ARG A 38 -0.15 0.52 19.75
C ARG A 38 -0.46 0.59 18.26
N THR A 39 0.29 1.36 17.49
CA THR A 39 0.19 1.48 16.03
C THR A 39 1.02 0.43 15.29
N ILE A 40 1.99 -0.22 15.95
CA ILE A 40 2.86 -1.24 15.33
C ILE A 40 2.09 -2.32 14.54
N PRO A 41 1.01 -2.95 15.06
CA PRO A 41 0.27 -3.95 14.29
C PRO A 41 -0.33 -3.41 13.00
N HIS A 42 -0.78 -2.14 13.01
CA HIS A 42 -1.29 -1.45 11.83
C HIS A 42 -0.17 -1.22 10.80
N MET A 43 0.99 -0.72 11.26
CA MET A 43 2.17 -0.47 10.42
C MET A 43 2.63 -1.76 9.73
N LEU A 44 2.75 -2.85 10.49
CA LEU A 44 3.15 -4.15 9.96
C LEU A 44 2.13 -4.70 8.97
N GLY A 45 0.83 -4.47 9.21
CA GLY A 45 -0.22 -4.87 8.28
C GLY A 45 -0.11 -4.16 6.93
N ILE A 46 0.19 -2.86 6.93
CA ILE A 46 0.46 -2.10 5.70
C ILE A 46 1.71 -2.64 4.99
N ALA A 47 2.82 -2.75 5.71
CA ALA A 47 4.12 -3.13 5.13
C ALA A 47 4.10 -4.55 4.54
N LEU A 48 3.60 -5.54 5.30
CA LEU A 48 3.52 -6.93 4.86
C LEU A 48 2.39 -7.16 3.87
N GLY A 49 1.25 -6.48 4.03
CA GLY A 49 0.15 -6.54 3.07
C GLY A 49 0.57 -6.02 1.69
N PHE A 50 1.34 -4.94 1.66
CA PHE A 50 1.85 -4.37 0.42
C PHE A 50 2.96 -5.24 -0.22
N ALA A 51 3.84 -5.83 0.59
CA ALA A 51 4.82 -6.79 0.12
C ALA A 51 4.14 -8.03 -0.51
N ALA A 52 3.12 -8.59 0.15
CA ALA A 52 2.34 -9.70 -0.38
C ALA A 52 1.65 -9.33 -1.71
N MET A 53 1.09 -8.11 -1.79
CA MET A 53 0.51 -7.58 -3.02
C MET A 53 1.55 -7.50 -4.16
N LEU A 54 2.76 -6.97 -3.91
CA LEU A 54 3.83 -6.91 -4.91
C LEU A 54 4.21 -8.29 -5.43
N LEU A 55 4.38 -9.26 -4.52
CA LEU A 55 4.71 -10.64 -4.90
C LEU A 55 3.59 -11.26 -5.74
N LEU A 56 2.33 -11.13 -5.33
CA LEU A 56 1.20 -11.69 -6.07
C LEU A 56 1.00 -11.02 -7.44
N VAL A 57 1.17 -9.70 -7.52
CA VAL A 57 1.16 -8.94 -8.78
C VAL A 57 2.27 -9.42 -9.70
N GLY A 58 3.48 -9.57 -9.17
CA GLY A 58 4.66 -10.02 -9.91
C GLY A 58 4.60 -11.47 -10.38
N PHE A 59 4.07 -12.40 -9.57
CA PHE A 59 4.06 -13.83 -9.87
C PHE A 59 3.02 -14.27 -10.90
N GLY A 60 1.99 -13.47 -11.20
CA GLY A 60 0.99 -13.94 -12.18
C GLY A 60 -0.25 -13.08 -12.38
N LEU A 61 -0.54 -12.13 -11.49
CA LEU A 61 -1.64 -11.18 -11.70
C LEU A 61 -1.39 -10.30 -12.94
N MET A 62 -0.13 -9.96 -13.25
CA MET A 62 0.25 -9.30 -14.50
C MET A 62 -0.09 -10.16 -15.74
N GLY A 63 0.15 -11.48 -15.66
CA GLY A 63 -0.25 -12.43 -16.71
C GLY A 63 -1.78 -12.47 -16.90
N ILE A 64 -2.54 -12.45 -15.80
CA ILE A 64 -4.01 -12.40 -15.83
C ILE A 64 -4.52 -11.07 -16.40
N PHE A 65 -3.91 -9.94 -16.08
CA PHE A 65 -4.30 -8.64 -16.65
C PHE A 65 -3.98 -8.52 -18.13
N ASN A 66 -2.88 -9.10 -18.58
CA ASN A 66 -2.56 -9.18 -20.01
C ASN A 66 -3.53 -10.11 -20.75
N ALA A 67 -3.92 -11.24 -20.16
CA ALA A 67 -4.89 -12.17 -20.76
C ALA A 67 -6.33 -11.64 -20.71
N TYR A 68 -6.70 -10.93 -19.64
CA TYR A 68 -8.04 -10.39 -19.39
C TYR A 68 -7.97 -8.92 -18.98
N PRO A 69 -7.85 -7.98 -19.93
CA PRO A 69 -7.75 -6.54 -19.64
C PRO A 69 -8.95 -5.97 -18.88
N VAL A 70 -10.12 -6.60 -19.01
CA VAL A 70 -11.36 -6.24 -18.29
C VAL A 70 -11.18 -6.32 -16.77
N THR A 71 -10.39 -7.27 -16.28
CA THR A 71 -10.13 -7.44 -14.84
C THR A 71 -9.43 -6.23 -14.24
N HIS A 72 -8.48 -5.66 -14.97
CA HIS A 72 -7.80 -4.43 -14.56
C HIS A 72 -8.77 -3.22 -14.55
N GLN A 73 -9.68 -3.14 -15.53
CA GLN A 73 -10.71 -2.08 -15.54
C GLN A 73 -11.68 -2.21 -14.36
N ILE A 74 -12.17 -3.42 -14.07
CA ILE A 74 -13.07 -3.68 -12.93
C ILE A 74 -12.38 -3.28 -11.62
N LEU A 75 -11.14 -3.72 -11.42
CA LEU A 75 -10.36 -3.39 -10.23
C LEU A 75 -10.12 -1.89 -10.08
N LYS A 76 -9.84 -1.19 -11.18
CA LYS A 76 -9.70 0.27 -11.22
C LYS A 76 -10.99 0.95 -10.76
N TYR A 77 -12.14 0.57 -11.31
CA TYR A 77 -13.43 1.15 -10.93
C TYR A 77 -13.85 0.80 -9.50
N LEU A 78 -13.61 -0.43 -9.04
CA LEU A 78 -13.85 -0.83 -7.65
C LEU A 78 -13.00 -0.03 -6.67
N SER A 79 -11.70 0.15 -6.96
CA SER A 79 -10.80 0.94 -6.12
C SER A 79 -11.22 2.42 -6.08
N LEU A 80 -11.66 2.97 -7.22
CA LEU A 80 -12.20 4.33 -7.31
C LEU A 80 -13.49 4.48 -6.48
N ALA A 81 -14.45 3.56 -6.64
CA ALA A 81 -15.71 3.57 -5.89
C ALA A 81 -15.46 3.46 -4.39
N TYR A 82 -14.53 2.61 -3.97
CA TYR A 82 -14.14 2.46 -2.58
C TYR A 82 -13.47 3.72 -2.00
N LEU A 83 -12.61 4.39 -2.77
CA LEU A 83 -12.05 5.69 -2.36
C LEU A 83 -13.12 6.76 -2.23
N VAL A 84 -14.06 6.85 -3.17
CA VAL A 84 -15.17 7.79 -3.08
C VAL A 84 -16.01 7.51 -1.83
N TYR A 85 -16.30 6.23 -1.57
CA TYR A 85 -16.97 5.81 -0.34
C TYR A 85 -16.20 6.24 0.92
N LEU A 86 -14.88 6.02 0.98
CA LEU A 86 -14.03 6.45 2.09
C LEU A 86 -13.99 7.97 2.25
N ALA A 87 -13.82 8.70 1.16
CA ALA A 87 -13.82 10.16 1.16
C ALA A 87 -15.15 10.70 1.69
N ILE A 88 -16.28 10.13 1.25
CA ILE A 88 -17.62 10.45 1.78
C ILE A 88 -17.71 10.10 3.27
N LYS A 89 -17.18 8.95 3.70
CA LYS A 89 -17.21 8.52 5.09
C LYS A 89 -16.39 9.45 6.01
N ILE A 90 -15.23 9.92 5.55
CA ILE A 90 -14.38 10.90 6.26
C ILE A 90 -15.03 12.28 6.25
N ALA A 91 -15.55 12.74 5.11
CA ALA A 91 -16.24 14.02 5.01
C ALA A 91 -17.52 14.06 5.89
N LYS A 92 -18.20 12.91 6.03
CA LYS A 92 -19.37 12.74 6.90
C LYS A 92 -19.04 12.37 8.33
N SER A 93 -17.80 11.99 8.64
CA SER A 93 -17.37 11.89 10.04
C SER A 93 -17.24 13.31 10.58
N GLY A 94 -18.35 13.88 11.03
CA GLY A 94 -18.33 15.07 11.87
C GLY A 94 -17.43 14.82 13.08
N LYS A 95 -16.95 15.88 13.74
CA LYS A 95 -16.20 15.77 14.99
C LYS A 95 -16.93 14.81 15.92
N ALA A 96 -16.41 13.60 16.07
CA ALA A 96 -17.04 12.61 16.91
C ALA A 96 -17.07 13.18 18.33
N LYS A 97 -18.26 13.51 18.83
CA LYS A 97 -18.51 13.50 20.28
C LYS A 97 -18.53 12.04 20.71
N SER A 98 -17.42 11.34 20.59
CA SER A 98 -17.29 9.97 21.06
C SER A 98 -16.39 9.97 22.27
N THR A 99 -16.98 9.69 23.42
CA THR A 99 -16.30 9.20 24.63
C THR A 99 -15.65 7.83 24.42
N GLU A 100 -15.77 7.24 23.22
CA GLU A 100 -15.07 6.00 22.84
C GLU A 100 -13.62 6.26 22.45
N ALA A 101 -12.71 5.49 23.05
CA ALA A 101 -11.30 5.49 22.71
C ALA A 101 -11.08 5.12 21.23
N TYR A 102 -10.30 5.93 20.51
CA TYR A 102 -9.86 5.63 19.15
C TYR A 102 -9.27 4.21 19.05
N LYS A 103 -9.70 3.44 18.06
CA LYS A 103 -9.18 2.09 17.78
C LYS A 103 -8.38 2.09 16.49
N PRO A 104 -7.07 1.78 16.51
CA PRO A 104 -6.28 1.61 15.30
C PRO A 104 -6.78 0.40 14.49
N MET A 105 -6.49 0.40 13.19
CA MET A 105 -6.75 -0.80 12.38
C MET A 105 -5.88 -1.96 12.85
N THR A 106 -6.46 -3.15 12.84
CA THR A 106 -5.74 -4.39 13.13
C THR A 106 -4.77 -4.71 12.00
N PHE A 107 -3.80 -5.58 12.27
CA PHE A 107 -2.88 -6.09 11.26
C PHE A 107 -3.61 -6.63 10.02
N ILE A 108 -4.60 -7.49 10.23
CA ILE A 108 -5.37 -8.09 9.13
C ILE A 108 -6.15 -7.01 8.39
N GLY A 109 -6.82 -6.10 9.10
CA GLY A 109 -7.53 -4.99 8.47
C GLY A 109 -6.62 -4.14 7.59
N ALA A 110 -5.44 -3.81 8.09
CA ALA A 110 -4.43 -3.01 7.40
C ALA A 110 -3.84 -3.72 6.18
N ALA A 111 -3.63 -5.04 6.27
CA ALA A 111 -3.18 -5.86 5.16
C ALA A 111 -4.26 -5.99 4.07
N SER A 112 -5.51 -6.26 4.46
CA SER A 112 -6.65 -6.31 3.54
C SER A 112 -6.90 -4.94 2.88
N PHE A 113 -6.65 -3.84 3.59
CA PHE A 113 -6.80 -2.49 3.05
C PHE A 113 -5.87 -2.20 1.87
N GLN A 114 -4.70 -2.85 1.80
CA GLN A 114 -3.79 -2.63 0.67
C GLN A 114 -4.41 -3.03 -0.67
N TRP A 115 -5.29 -4.03 -0.68
CA TRP A 115 -5.97 -4.53 -1.87
C TRP A 115 -7.04 -3.59 -2.42
N VAL A 116 -7.51 -2.65 -1.61
CA VAL A 116 -8.50 -1.64 -2.01
C VAL A 116 -7.88 -0.25 -2.14
N ASN A 117 -6.57 -0.12 -1.87
CA ASN A 117 -5.82 1.12 -1.96
C ASN A 117 -5.32 1.33 -3.40
N PRO A 118 -5.93 2.24 -4.21
CA PRO A 118 -5.50 2.45 -5.59
C PRO A 118 -4.11 3.07 -5.69
N LYS A 119 -3.65 3.78 -4.65
CA LYS A 119 -2.26 4.24 -4.58
C LYS A 119 -1.33 3.02 -4.51
N GLY A 120 -1.68 2.04 -3.68
CA GLY A 120 -1.02 0.73 -3.61
C GLY A 120 -0.95 0.06 -4.98
N TRP A 121 -2.09 -0.06 -5.66
CA TRP A 121 -2.15 -0.63 -7.01
C TRP A 121 -1.28 0.10 -8.02
N SER A 122 -1.34 1.43 -8.05
CA SER A 122 -0.51 2.24 -8.95
C SER A 122 0.98 2.02 -8.70
N MET A 123 1.40 1.98 -7.44
CA MET A 123 2.79 1.73 -7.06
C MET A 123 3.22 0.32 -7.44
N ALA A 124 2.41 -0.69 -7.12
CA ALA A 124 2.73 -2.09 -7.41
C ALA A 124 2.83 -2.37 -8.91
N LEU A 125 1.86 -1.89 -9.71
CA LEU A 125 1.88 -2.06 -11.16
C LEU A 125 3.09 -1.35 -11.79
N THR A 126 3.38 -0.12 -11.37
CA THR A 126 4.56 0.61 -11.88
C THR A 126 5.85 -0.09 -11.49
N ALA A 127 5.97 -0.53 -10.23
CA ALA A 127 7.16 -1.24 -9.75
C ALA A 127 7.41 -2.52 -10.55
N ILE A 128 6.39 -3.35 -10.73
CA ILE A 128 6.51 -4.63 -11.43
C ILE A 128 6.75 -4.43 -12.93
N SER A 129 6.04 -3.50 -13.58
CA SER A 129 6.15 -3.30 -15.03
C SER A 129 7.44 -2.60 -15.45
N VAL A 130 8.00 -1.72 -14.62
CA VAL A 130 9.20 -0.94 -14.96
C VAL A 130 10.49 -1.59 -14.47
N TYR A 131 10.45 -2.27 -13.31
CA TYR A 131 11.67 -2.73 -12.63
C TYR A 131 11.83 -4.24 -12.56
N SER A 132 10.83 -5.04 -12.95
CA SER A 132 10.93 -6.51 -12.99
C SER A 132 10.99 -7.01 -14.44
N SER A 133 11.90 -7.94 -14.72
CA SER A 133 11.96 -8.63 -16.02
C SER A 133 10.85 -9.67 -16.22
N GLY A 134 10.03 -9.91 -15.20
CA GLY A 134 8.90 -10.86 -15.22
C GLY A 134 9.27 -12.34 -15.13
N SER A 135 10.56 -12.68 -15.05
CA SER A 135 11.05 -14.07 -15.12
C SER A 135 11.75 -14.57 -13.85
N SER A 136 12.08 -13.69 -12.91
CA SER A 136 12.88 -14.02 -11.73
C SER A 136 12.17 -13.69 -10.43
N TRP A 137 11.90 -14.71 -9.62
CA TRP A 137 11.36 -14.56 -8.27
C TRP A 137 12.26 -13.72 -7.36
N TRP A 138 13.57 -13.69 -7.65
CA TRP A 138 14.56 -12.92 -6.90
C TRP A 138 14.38 -11.40 -7.09
N GLU A 139 14.03 -10.97 -8.30
CA GLU A 139 13.75 -9.55 -8.57
C GLU A 139 12.49 -9.09 -7.84
N LEU A 140 11.46 -9.93 -7.82
CA LEU A 140 10.23 -9.68 -7.08
C LEU A 140 10.50 -9.56 -5.57
N ALA A 141 11.35 -10.44 -5.02
CA ALA A 141 11.75 -10.39 -3.63
C ALA A 141 12.51 -9.10 -3.30
N ILE A 142 13.44 -8.66 -4.16
CA ILE A 142 14.17 -7.39 -3.99
C ILE A 142 13.20 -6.20 -4.03
N ILE A 143 12.28 -6.15 -4.99
CA ILE A 143 11.28 -5.08 -5.11
C ILE A 143 10.43 -5.02 -3.83
N ALA A 144 9.92 -6.15 -3.37
CA ALA A 144 9.15 -6.24 -2.13
C ALA A 144 9.96 -5.73 -0.93
N ALA A 145 11.22 -6.17 -0.78
CA ALA A 145 12.07 -5.75 0.33
C ALA A 145 12.33 -4.23 0.32
N ILE A 146 12.66 -3.66 -0.84
CA ILE A 146 12.90 -2.21 -0.98
C ILE A 146 11.65 -1.42 -0.61
N PHE A 147 10.47 -1.84 -1.06
CA PHE A 147 9.22 -1.18 -0.69
C PHE A 147 8.89 -1.33 0.79
N THR A 148 9.10 -2.50 1.40
CA THR A 148 8.91 -2.68 2.85
C THR A 148 9.83 -1.73 3.62
N LEU A 149 11.11 -1.66 3.26
CA LEU A 149 12.07 -0.76 3.89
C LEU A 149 11.72 0.71 3.69
N ALA A 150 11.28 1.11 2.49
CA ALA A 150 10.85 2.48 2.21
C ALA A 150 9.56 2.87 2.97
N ASN A 151 8.68 1.90 3.26
CA ASN A 151 7.50 2.17 4.06
C ASN A 151 7.84 2.44 5.53
N LEU A 152 8.88 1.80 6.12
CA LEU A 152 9.21 1.92 7.55
C LEU A 152 9.39 3.37 8.05
N PRO A 153 10.12 4.26 7.36
CA PRO A 153 10.19 5.67 7.76
C PRO A 153 8.85 6.39 7.60
N SER A 154 8.12 6.15 6.52
CA SER A 154 6.83 6.82 6.25
C SER A 154 5.77 6.53 7.31
N VAL A 155 5.92 5.44 8.07
CA VAL A 155 4.97 5.02 9.10
C VAL A 155 5.34 5.47 10.52
N THR A 156 6.48 6.14 10.70
CA THR A 156 6.96 6.65 12.01
C THR A 156 6.61 8.12 12.30
N PHE A 157 5.91 8.81 11.40
CA PHE A 157 5.52 10.23 11.52
C PHE A 157 4.03 10.41 11.81
#